data_AF-A0A3D1AYR1-F1
#
_entry.id   AF-A0A3D1AYR1-F1
#
_cell.length_a   1.000
_cell.length_b   1.000
_cell.length_c   1.000
_cell.angle_alpha   90.00
_cell.angle_beta   90.00
_cell.angle_gamma   90.00
#
_symmetry.space_group_name_H-M   'P 1'
#
loop_
_entity.id
_entity.type
_entity.pdbx_description
1 polymer ?
#
loop_
_entity_poly.entity_id
_entity_poly.type
_entity_poly.pdbx_seq_one_letter_code
_entity_poly.pdbx_strand_id
1 'polypeptide(L)'
;MWAAVQQNVRYWGLLVLKLVAGESLVAALLWWINFFYRPRTPLLHVNLYQFGYDLGYTTAVGVLFLLAYLVIYFALRDQQYRCRVCLRRMRMPVARGSWSMMLQFGRPQMEYICPYGHGKLDVAELQITGTQNPEWTKHGDLWEELLGVGPKDEPKD
;
A
#
# COMPACT_ATOMS: atom_id res chain seq x y z
N MET A 1 11.02 24.55 -0.63
CA MET A 1 11.52 23.46 -1.49
C MET A 1 12.09 22.29 -0.68
N TRP A 2 13.07 22.52 0.19
CA TRP A 2 13.75 21.47 0.99
C TRP A 2 12.83 20.60 1.87
N ALA A 3 11.83 21.20 2.53
CA ALA A 3 10.91 20.45 3.40
C ALA A 3 10.07 19.39 2.65
N ALA A 4 9.62 19.70 1.43
CA ALA A 4 8.85 18.76 0.60
C ALA A 4 9.70 17.59 0.10
N VAL A 5 10.96 17.86 -0.26
CA VAL A 5 11.92 16.81 -0.65
C VAL A 5 12.19 15.88 0.53
N GLN A 6 12.43 16.43 1.72
CA GLN A 6 12.68 15.64 2.93
C GLN A 6 11.47 14.78 3.33
N GLN A 7 10.24 15.28 3.14
CA GLN A 7 9.02 14.51 3.36
C GLN A 7 8.90 13.32 2.40
N ASN A 8 9.14 13.55 1.10
CA ASN A 8 9.13 12.48 0.11
C ASN A 8 10.21 11.41 0.39
N VAL A 9 11.44 11.82 0.71
CA VAL A 9 12.53 10.87 1.04
C VAL A 9 12.17 10.03 2.26
N ARG A 10 11.57 10.62 3.30
CA ARG A 10 11.10 9.88 4.48
C ARG A 10 9.99 8.89 4.15
N TYR A 11 9.02 9.31 3.34
CA TYR A 11 7.89 8.46 2.93
C TYR A 11 8.36 7.24 2.13
N TRP A 12 9.15 7.46 1.08
CA TRP A 12 9.70 6.39 0.25
C TRP A 12 10.73 5.55 1.00
N GLY A 13 11.52 6.16 1.89
CA GLY A 13 12.47 5.45 2.76
C GLY A 13 11.78 4.44 3.68
N LEU A 14 10.61 4.78 4.25
CA LEU A 14 9.82 3.83 5.04
C LEU A 14 9.25 2.69 4.19
N LEU A 15 8.91 2.92 2.92
CA LEU A 15 8.49 1.85 2.01
C LEU A 15 9.65 0.89 1.77
N VAL A 16 10.81 1.41 1.38
CA VAL A 16 12.02 0.61 1.12
C VAL A 16 12.38 -0.20 2.36
N LEU A 17 12.36 0.41 3.55
CA LEU A 17 12.65 -0.29 4.80
C LEU A 17 11.71 -1.50 5.03
N LYS A 18 10.40 -1.35 4.78
CA LYS A 18 9.44 -2.46 4.91
C LYS A 18 9.68 -3.55 3.88
N LEU A 19 10.00 -3.18 2.64
CA LEU A 19 10.28 -4.15 1.58
C LEU A 19 11.56 -4.95 1.89
N VAL A 20 12.63 -4.29 2.31
CA VAL A 20 13.88 -4.95 2.72
C VAL A 20 13.65 -5.86 3.93
N ALA A 21 12.87 -5.42 4.92
CA ALA A 21 12.53 -6.26 6.06
C ALA A 21 11.72 -7.51 5.62
N GLY A 22 10.73 -7.33 4.75
CA GLY A 22 9.94 -8.42 4.20
C GLY A 22 10.77 -9.41 3.37
N GLU A 23 11.61 -8.90 2.49
CA GLU A 23 12.52 -9.70 1.67
C GLU A 23 13.50 -10.50 2.53
N SER A 24 14.09 -9.87 3.56
CA SER A 24 15.02 -10.55 4.46
C SER A 24 14.38 -11.74 5.18
N LEU A 25 13.10 -11.61 5.57
CA LEU A 25 12.33 -12.68 6.20
C LEU A 25 12.04 -13.81 5.21
N VAL A 26 11.65 -13.50 3.98
CA VAL A 26 11.41 -14.50 2.93
C VAL A 26 12.71 -15.22 2.55
N ALA A 27 13.82 -14.49 2.43
CA ALA A 27 15.13 -15.06 2.13
C ALA A 27 15.61 -16.01 3.25
N ALA A 28 15.40 -15.65 4.51
CA ALA A 28 15.71 -16.51 5.65
C ALA A 28 14.88 -17.80 5.64
N LEU A 29 13.57 -17.71 5.32
CA LEU A 29 12.71 -18.88 5.17
C LEU A 29 13.12 -19.77 4.00
N LEU A 30 13.49 -19.18 2.87
CA LEU A 30 13.97 -19.93 1.71
C LEU A 30 15.29 -20.64 2.02
N TRP A 31 16.21 -19.94 2.69
CA TRP A 31 17.47 -20.54 3.15
C TRP A 31 17.21 -21.71 4.11
N TRP A 32 16.27 -21.56 5.04
CA TRP A 32 15.84 -22.63 5.94
C TRP A 32 15.29 -23.83 5.17
N ILE A 33 14.37 -23.62 4.22
CA ILE A 33 13.85 -24.71 3.38
C ILE A 33 14.99 -25.42 2.64
N ASN A 34 15.90 -24.67 2.01
CA ASN A 34 17.03 -25.24 1.27
C ASN A 34 18.01 -26.02 2.16
N PHE A 35 18.15 -25.61 3.42
CA PHE A 35 18.99 -26.31 4.39
C PHE A 35 18.43 -27.71 4.73
N PHE A 36 17.12 -27.83 4.93
CA PHE A 36 16.47 -29.11 5.21
C PHE A 36 16.22 -29.94 3.95
N TYR A 37 15.90 -29.28 2.83
CA TYR A 37 15.65 -29.88 1.53
C TYR A 37 16.88 -29.75 0.64
N ARG A 38 17.96 -30.46 0.97
CA ARG A 38 19.16 -30.49 0.10
C ARG A 38 18.87 -31.35 -1.14
N PRO A 39 18.81 -30.80 -2.36
CA PRO A 39 18.51 -31.58 -3.56
C PRO A 39 19.58 -32.65 -3.78
N ARG A 40 19.15 -33.90 -3.94
CA ARG A 40 20.03 -35.07 -4.13
C ARG A 40 20.05 -35.63 -5.57
N THR A 41 19.40 -34.99 -6.55
CA THR A 41 19.14 -35.63 -7.85
C THR A 41 19.59 -34.87 -9.10
N PRO A 42 20.00 -35.60 -10.15
CA PRO A 42 20.11 -35.07 -11.50
C PRO A 42 18.72 -34.82 -12.13
N LEU A 43 18.61 -33.78 -12.95
CA LEU A 43 17.36 -33.19 -13.48
C LEU A 43 16.44 -34.12 -14.32
N LEU A 44 16.82 -35.37 -14.62
CA LEU A 44 16.14 -36.24 -15.60
C LEU A 44 16.00 -37.70 -15.15
N HIS A 45 15.65 -37.94 -13.87
CA HIS A 45 15.32 -39.28 -13.39
C HIS A 45 13.99 -39.26 -12.61
N VAL A 46 12.97 -39.95 -13.13
CA VAL A 46 11.65 -40.04 -12.49
C VAL A 46 11.66 -41.20 -11.51
N ASN A 47 11.84 -40.91 -10.23
CA ASN A 47 11.68 -41.88 -9.15
C ASN A 47 10.39 -41.54 -8.37
N LEU A 48 9.41 -42.45 -8.34
CA LEU A 48 8.12 -42.24 -7.68
C LEU A 48 8.25 -41.91 -6.18
N TYR A 49 9.25 -42.47 -5.50
CA TYR A 49 9.53 -42.13 -4.09
C TYR A 49 10.05 -40.69 -3.93
N GLN A 50 10.74 -40.20 -4.95
CA GLN A 50 11.35 -38.86 -4.99
C GLN A 50 10.36 -37.79 -5.48
N PHE A 51 9.36 -38.18 -6.28
CA PHE A 51 8.30 -37.30 -6.75
C PHE A 51 7.55 -36.60 -5.60
N GLY A 52 7.23 -37.33 -4.52
CA GLY A 52 6.58 -36.73 -3.34
C GLY A 52 7.47 -35.71 -2.61
N TYR A 53 8.78 -35.98 -2.56
CA TYR A 53 9.76 -35.07 -1.96
C TYR A 53 9.92 -33.78 -2.80
N ASP A 54 10.04 -33.91 -4.12
CA ASP A 54 10.17 -32.79 -5.05
C ASP A 54 8.87 -31.96 -5.15
N LEU A 55 7.71 -32.62 -5.10
CA LEU A 55 6.41 -31.95 -5.03
C LEU A 55 6.26 -31.18 -3.71
N GLY A 56 6.71 -31.74 -2.59
CA GLY A 56 6.69 -31.06 -1.30
C GLY A 56 7.54 -29.79 -1.30
N TYR A 57 8.77 -29.88 -1.83
CA TYR A 57 9.66 -28.74 -1.96
C TYR A 57 9.08 -27.64 -2.87
N THR A 58 8.64 -28.00 -4.08
CA THR A 58 8.08 -27.04 -5.04
C THR A 58 6.81 -26.38 -4.51
N THR A 59 5.94 -27.14 -3.82
CA THR A 59 4.75 -26.60 -3.15
C THR A 59 5.14 -25.62 -2.04
N ALA A 60 6.13 -25.95 -1.21
CA ALA A 60 6.59 -25.09 -0.12
C ALA A 60 7.18 -23.77 -0.65
N VAL A 61 8.01 -23.83 -1.69
CA VAL A 61 8.55 -22.64 -2.36
C VAL A 61 7.44 -21.82 -3.02
N GLY A 62 6.44 -22.47 -3.64
CA GLY A 62 5.27 -21.80 -4.20
C GLY A 62 4.45 -21.04 -3.14
N VAL A 63 4.25 -21.63 -1.96
CA VAL A 63 3.59 -20.96 -0.83
C VAL A 63 4.42 -19.76 -0.34
N LEU A 64 5.74 -19.91 -0.21
CA LEU A 64 6.61 -18.78 0.14
C LEU A 64 6.53 -17.63 -0.87
N PHE A 65 6.46 -17.95 -2.17
CA PHE A 65 6.28 -16.94 -3.22
C PHE A 65 4.98 -16.15 -3.05
N LEU A 66 3.86 -16.83 -2.77
CA LEU A 66 2.59 -16.17 -2.49
C LEU A 66 2.66 -15.29 -1.23
N LEU A 67 3.33 -15.77 -0.18
CA LEU A 67 3.55 -14.98 1.03
C LEU A 67 4.38 -13.73 0.75
N ALA A 68 5.43 -13.82 -0.07
CA ALA A 68 6.24 -12.68 -0.48
C ALA A 68 5.39 -11.63 -1.24
N TYR A 69 4.54 -12.09 -2.16
CA TYR A 69 3.59 -11.23 -2.86
C TYR A 69 2.65 -10.51 -1.88
N LEU A 70 2.09 -11.22 -0.90
CA LEU A 70 1.22 -10.63 0.13
C LEU A 70 1.95 -9.57 0.96
N VAL A 71 3.21 -9.81 1.36
CA VAL A 71 4.02 -8.83 2.10
C VAL A 71 4.20 -7.54 1.30
N ILE A 72 4.51 -7.64 0.01
CA ILE A 72 4.64 -6.49 -0.88
C ILE A 72 3.30 -5.77 -1.00
N TYR A 73 2.21 -6.51 -1.24
CA TYR A 73 0.86 -5.97 -1.34
C TYR A 73 0.47 -5.19 -0.07
N PHE A 74 0.66 -5.77 1.10
CA PHE A 74 0.36 -5.12 2.38
C PHE A 74 1.28 -3.92 2.64
N ALA A 75 2.55 -3.97 2.27
CA ALA A 75 3.46 -2.84 2.40
C ALA A 75 3.01 -1.65 1.56
N LEU A 76 2.62 -1.88 0.29
CA LEU A 76 2.08 -0.86 -0.59
C LEU A 76 0.75 -0.32 -0.06
N ARG A 77 -0.15 -1.21 0.39
CA ARG A 77 -1.45 -0.82 0.93
C ARG A 77 -1.31 0.03 2.20
N ASP A 78 -0.42 -0.36 3.12
CA ASP A 78 -0.13 0.43 4.32
C ASP A 78 0.46 1.81 3.98
N GLN A 79 1.31 1.91 2.95
CA GLN A 79 1.83 3.22 2.51
C GLN A 79 0.74 4.12 1.90
N GLN A 80 -0.21 3.55 1.16
CA GLN A 80 -1.34 4.33 0.60
C GLN A 80 -2.19 4.98 1.70
N TYR A 81 -2.41 4.29 2.82
CA TYR A 81 -3.22 4.80 3.94
C TYR A 81 -2.43 5.63 4.96
N ARG A 82 -1.17 5.99 4.68
CA ARG A 82 -0.37 6.87 5.53
C ARG A 82 -0.29 8.28 4.96
N CYS A 83 -0.39 9.26 5.85
CA CYS A 83 -0.17 10.64 5.49
C CYS A 83 1.28 10.82 4.99
N ARG A 84 1.46 11.47 3.83
CA ARG A 84 2.79 11.71 3.24
C ARG A 84 3.69 12.63 4.07
N VAL A 85 3.10 13.43 4.97
CA VAL A 85 3.81 14.40 5.81
C VAL A 85 4.25 13.79 7.14
N CYS A 86 3.31 13.32 7.96
CA CYS A 86 3.61 12.82 9.31
C CYS A 86 3.70 11.29 9.40
N LEU A 87 3.54 10.57 8.29
CA LEU A 87 3.72 9.10 8.18
C LEU A 87 2.81 8.27 9.09
N ARG A 88 1.80 8.91 9.69
CA ARG A 88 0.77 8.23 10.48
C ARG A 88 -0.35 7.73 9.61
N ARG A 89 -0.97 6.63 10.02
CA ARG A 89 -2.14 6.08 9.36
C ARG A 89 -3.29 7.09 9.43
N MET A 90 -3.92 7.36 8.30
CA MET A 90 -5.11 8.21 8.22
C MET A 90 -6.28 7.47 8.88
N ARG A 91 -7.09 8.21 9.63
CA ARG A 91 -8.16 7.70 10.49
C ARG A 91 -9.43 8.53 10.24
N MET A 92 -10.55 8.10 10.80
CA MET A 92 -11.88 8.72 10.60
C MET A 92 -12.37 8.59 9.15
N PRO A 93 -12.97 7.44 8.81
CA PRO A 93 -13.67 7.29 7.54
C PRO A 93 -14.94 8.16 7.54
N VAL A 94 -14.97 9.17 6.68
CA VAL A 94 -16.14 10.03 6.46
C VAL A 94 -16.71 9.71 5.08
N ALA A 95 -17.99 9.35 5.00
CA ALA A 95 -18.67 9.19 3.72
C ALA A 95 -19.02 10.58 3.16
N ARG A 96 -18.56 10.90 1.95
CA ARG A 96 -19.03 12.04 1.15
C ARG A 96 -19.84 11.54 -0.05
N GLY A 97 -20.85 12.33 -0.43
CA GLY A 97 -21.72 12.07 -1.57
C GLY A 97 -22.99 11.33 -1.20
N SER A 98 -23.86 11.12 -2.19
CA SER A 98 -25.10 10.36 -2.04
C SER A 98 -25.28 9.40 -3.20
N TRP A 99 -25.75 8.19 -2.88
CA TRP A 99 -26.05 7.16 -3.88
C TRP A 99 -27.18 7.59 -4.81
N SER A 100 -28.20 8.28 -4.29
CA SER A 100 -29.35 8.77 -5.07
C SER A 100 -28.98 9.86 -6.07
N MET A 101 -27.91 10.63 -5.80
CA MET A 101 -27.49 11.76 -6.62
C MET A 101 -26.15 11.52 -7.33
N MET A 102 -25.77 10.25 -7.49
CA MET A 102 -24.49 9.81 -8.05
C MET A 102 -24.23 10.34 -9.47
N LEU A 103 -25.29 10.56 -10.26
CA LEU A 103 -25.17 11.10 -11.62
C LEU A 103 -24.91 12.61 -11.65
N GLN A 104 -25.21 13.36 -10.57
CA GLN A 104 -25.07 14.81 -10.53
C GLN A 104 -23.81 15.26 -9.78
N PHE A 105 -23.54 14.67 -8.61
CA PHE A 105 -22.41 15.05 -7.74
C PHE A 105 -21.24 14.07 -7.80
N GLY A 106 -21.32 13.09 -8.68
CA GLY A 106 -20.33 12.04 -8.79
C GLY A 106 -20.53 10.92 -7.75
N ARG A 107 -19.59 9.97 -7.75
CA ARG A 107 -19.70 8.75 -6.96
C ARG A 107 -19.51 9.04 -5.47
N PRO A 108 -20.17 8.28 -4.58
CA PRO A 108 -19.88 8.35 -3.16
C PRO A 108 -18.44 7.89 -2.90
N GLN A 109 -17.77 8.62 -2.02
CA GLN A 109 -16.37 8.40 -1.65
C GLN A 109 -16.23 8.33 -0.13
N MET A 110 -15.25 7.56 0.30
CA MET A 110 -14.83 7.41 1.68
C MET A 110 -13.54 8.18 1.89
N GLU A 111 -13.59 9.16 2.76
CA GLU A 111 -12.45 9.99 3.09
C GLU A 111 -11.79 9.61 4.38
N TYR A 112 -10.47 9.57 4.33
CA TYR A 112 -9.66 9.41 5.51
C TYR A 112 -8.91 10.70 5.77
N ILE A 113 -9.04 11.22 6.98
CA ILE A 113 -8.45 12.50 7.38
C ILE A 113 -7.21 12.21 8.23
N CYS A 114 -6.15 13.01 8.05
CA CYS A 114 -5.03 12.99 8.97
C CYS A 114 -5.46 13.58 10.33
N PRO A 115 -5.22 12.92 11.47
CA PRO A 115 -5.59 13.48 12.79
C PRO A 115 -4.84 14.77 13.15
N TYR A 116 -3.80 15.12 12.39
CA TYR A 116 -3.04 16.36 12.53
C TYR A 116 -3.38 17.42 11.47
N GLY A 117 -4.37 17.17 10.60
CA GLY A 117 -4.82 18.15 9.59
C GLY A 117 -3.95 18.27 8.33
N HIS A 118 -2.85 17.51 8.18
CA HIS A 118 -1.95 17.67 7.02
C HIS A 118 -2.54 17.35 5.63
N GLY A 119 -3.68 16.65 5.57
CA GLY A 119 -4.25 16.20 4.31
C GLY A 119 -5.34 15.15 4.48
N LYS A 120 -5.99 14.83 3.37
CA LYS A 120 -7.03 13.82 3.26
C LYS A 120 -6.71 12.82 2.14
N LEU A 121 -7.28 11.63 2.25
CA LEU A 121 -7.22 10.59 1.24
C LEU A 121 -8.63 10.22 0.83
N ASP A 122 -8.93 10.41 -0.44
CA ASP A 122 -10.25 10.18 -1.01
C ASP A 122 -10.21 8.79 -1.68
N VAL A 123 -11.05 7.88 -1.18
CA VAL A 123 -11.12 6.47 -1.61
C VAL A 123 -12.52 6.20 -2.12
N ALA A 124 -12.68 5.82 -3.38
CA ALA A 124 -13.99 5.44 -3.90
C ALA A 124 -14.60 4.29 -3.10
N GLU A 125 -15.86 4.43 -2.68
CA GLU A 125 -16.57 3.39 -1.91
C GLU A 125 -16.79 2.14 -2.77
N LEU A 126 -17.14 2.33 -4.04
CA LEU A 126 -17.37 1.26 -5.01
C LEU A 126 -16.65 1.55 -6.33
N GLN A 127 -15.80 0.62 -6.76
CA GLN A 127 -15.15 0.70 -8.07
C GLN A 127 -15.99 -0.03 -9.13
N ILE A 128 -16.85 0.73 -9.81
CA ILE A 128 -17.74 0.20 -10.86
C ILE A 128 -17.01 0.07 -12.21
N THR A 129 -16.07 0.98 -12.48
CA THR A 129 -15.33 1.04 -13.75
C THR A 129 -13.89 1.48 -13.51
N GLY A 130 -12.94 0.67 -13.99
CA GLY A 130 -11.50 0.92 -13.87
C GLY A 130 -10.95 0.84 -12.44
N THR A 131 -9.63 0.66 -12.33
CA THR A 131 -8.90 0.78 -11.07
C THR A 131 -8.64 2.26 -10.79
N GLN A 132 -9.45 2.87 -9.92
CA GLN A 132 -9.18 4.25 -9.46
C GLN A 132 -8.18 4.20 -8.31
N ASN A 133 -7.05 4.88 -8.46
CA ASN A 133 -6.05 4.98 -7.40
C ASN A 133 -6.54 6.00 -6.37
N PRO A 134 -6.51 5.70 -5.06
CA PRO A 134 -6.88 6.67 -4.04
C PRO A 134 -6.06 7.95 -4.16
N GLU A 135 -6.76 9.08 -4.16
CA GLU A 135 -6.15 10.40 -4.36
C GLU A 135 -5.84 11.03 -3.02
N TRP A 136 -4.57 11.32 -2.78
CA TRP A 136 -4.15 12.07 -1.60
C TRP A 136 -4.05 13.54 -1.94
N THR A 137 -4.80 14.36 -1.21
CA THR A 137 -4.77 15.82 -1.35
C THR A 137 -4.22 16.45 -0.07
N LYS A 138 -3.29 17.38 -0.26
CA LYS A 138 -2.73 18.16 0.85
C LYS A 138 -3.78 19.20 1.27
N HIS A 139 -4.04 19.30 2.57
CA HIS A 139 -4.81 20.42 3.11
C HIS A 139 -3.85 21.52 3.57
N GLY A 140 -4.25 22.78 3.39
CA GLY A 140 -3.60 23.92 4.00
C GLY A 140 -3.79 23.92 5.52
N ASP A 141 -3.39 24.99 6.19
CA ASP A 141 -3.77 25.14 7.59
C ASP A 141 -5.29 25.34 7.64
N LEU A 142 -6.03 24.36 8.16
CA LEU A 142 -7.50 24.37 8.21
C LEU A 142 -8.02 25.67 8.84
N TRP A 143 -7.27 26.22 9.78
CA TRP A 143 -7.58 27.48 10.45
C TRP A 143 -7.39 28.70 9.56
N GLU A 144 -6.40 28.74 8.67
CA GLU A 144 -6.23 29.85 7.74
C GLU A 144 -7.38 29.93 6.73
N GLU A 145 -7.88 28.78 6.29
CA GLU A 145 -9.05 28.66 5.41
C GLU A 145 -10.33 29.09 6.13
N LEU A 146 -10.55 28.62 7.36
CA LEU A 146 -11.72 28.99 8.18
C LEU A 146 -11.73 30.46 8.60
N LEU A 147 -10.55 31.03 8.86
CA LEU A 147 -10.40 32.44 9.26
C LEU A 147 -10.37 33.38 8.05
N GLY A 148 -10.40 32.85 6.82
CA GLY A 148 -10.33 33.65 5.58
C GLY A 148 -9.01 34.41 5.42
N VAL A 149 -7.95 33.96 6.10
CA VAL A 149 -6.61 34.58 6.09
C VAL A 149 -5.75 34.02 4.95
N GLY A 150 -6.19 32.93 4.31
CA GLY A 150 -5.55 32.37 3.12
C GLY A 150 -5.55 33.33 1.92
N PRO A 151 -4.55 33.25 1.02
CA PRO A 151 -4.56 34.01 -0.22
C PRO A 151 -5.83 33.68 -1.00
N LYS A 152 -6.61 34.71 -1.38
CA LYS A 152 -7.87 34.56 -2.11
C LYS A 152 -7.61 33.79 -3.40
N ASP A 153 -8.22 32.62 -3.53
CA ASP A 153 -8.21 31.85 -4.76
C ASP A 153 -8.92 32.67 -5.85
N GLU A 154 -8.20 33.04 -6.91
CA GLU A 154 -8.81 33.60 -8.12
C GLU A 154 -9.74 32.54 -8.74
N PRO A 155 -10.96 32.91 -9.15
CA PRO A 155 -11.85 32.00 -9.85
C PRO A 155 -11.19 31.52 -11.13
N LYS A 156 -11.16 30.21 -11.35
CA LYS A 156 -10.82 29.62 -12.65
C LYS A 156 -12.09 29.62 -13.49
N ASP A 157 -12.12 30.55 -14.43
CA ASP A 157 -13.05 30.63 -15.57
C ASP A 157 -13.05 29.34 -16.41
#